data_AF-A0A0J0XWL8-F1
#
_entry.id   AF-A0A0J0XWL8-F1
#
_cell.length_a   1.000
_cell.length_b   1.000
_cell.length_c   1.000
_cell.angle_alpha   90.00
_cell.angle_beta   90.00
_cell.angle_gamma   90.00
#
_symmetry.space_group_name_H-M   'P 1'
#
loop_
_entity.id
_entity.type
_entity.pdbx_description
1 polymer ?
#
loop_
_entity_poly.entity_id
_entity_poly.type
_entity_poly.pdbx_seq_one_letter_code
_entity_poly.pdbx_strand_id
1 'polypeptide(L)'
;MSPVAYSSAPLKQMKQPDLHAPPPQIALEDLTRRVRETSDRIQLALSPFAERVKTFAEARPVIFTFTSIFIALSCIPAVCTAIFVLCVSALFTGIAIFLLCLSIVGTIGLAMFFLIPVLVIMASLSAMAVGVLLALFLAHRLYLHIRSDCEYTPGLSGVLSGIQSWVDETLGRIGVGASEYGPHFDGRSIDYHRPTHTVSKDEHDGRELPRRREHTPTQKTPDLSQAPEAWHDENRSKVSPAPMAKQEVKHEPEVHDMFSPVSGTPSGLRSRSSQGYDDEWVTEEVAR
;
A
#
# COMPACT_ATOMS: atom_id res chain seq x y z
N MET A 1 14.85 -28.23 -50.87
CA MET A 1 15.85 -27.29 -50.32
C MET A 1 15.69 -25.99 -51.07
N SER A 2 14.99 -25.02 -50.47
CA SER A 2 14.66 -23.74 -51.11
C SER A 2 15.42 -22.61 -50.40
N PRO A 3 16.03 -21.66 -51.13
CA PRO A 3 16.79 -20.58 -50.53
C PRO A 3 15.85 -19.54 -49.91
N VAL A 4 16.07 -19.24 -48.62
CA VAL A 4 15.38 -18.20 -47.86
C VAL A 4 15.98 -16.85 -48.22
N ALA A 5 15.21 -16.00 -48.89
CA ALA A 5 15.60 -14.64 -49.22
C ALA A 5 15.41 -13.73 -47.99
N TYR A 6 16.52 -13.23 -47.44
CA TYR A 6 16.52 -12.24 -46.38
C TYR A 6 16.21 -10.86 -46.97
N SER A 7 14.98 -10.40 -46.76
CA SER A 7 14.53 -9.04 -47.09
C SER A 7 15.12 -8.05 -46.09
N SER A 8 16.18 -7.36 -46.50
CA SER A 8 16.79 -6.25 -45.77
C SER A 8 15.83 -5.04 -45.74
N ALA A 9 15.02 -4.95 -44.68
CA ALA A 9 14.25 -3.74 -44.41
C ALA A 9 15.20 -2.59 -44.05
N PRO A 10 15.10 -1.41 -44.68
CA PRO A 10 15.94 -0.28 -44.34
C PRO A 10 15.59 0.18 -42.91
N LEU A 11 16.59 0.12 -42.04
CA LEU A 11 16.62 0.79 -40.75
C LEU A 11 16.18 2.23 -40.95
N LYS A 12 14.92 2.52 -40.63
CA LYS A 12 14.45 3.90 -40.39
C LYS A 12 15.35 4.43 -39.28
N GLN A 13 16.30 5.28 -39.66
CA GLN A 13 17.04 6.12 -38.73
C GLN A 13 16.02 6.78 -37.83
N MET A 14 15.98 6.31 -36.58
CA MET A 14 15.25 6.93 -35.50
C MET A 14 16.00 8.24 -35.24
N LYS A 15 15.61 9.28 -35.99
CA LYS A 15 16.09 10.64 -35.82
C LYS A 15 15.70 11.04 -34.41
N GLN A 16 16.69 10.99 -33.52
CA GLN A 16 16.62 11.43 -32.15
C GLN A 16 16.00 12.83 -32.16
N PRO A 17 14.81 13.03 -31.56
CA PRO A 17 14.22 14.35 -31.49
C PRO A 17 15.14 15.19 -30.62
N ASP A 18 15.93 16.05 -31.26
CA ASP A 18 16.65 17.11 -30.57
C ASP A 18 15.61 17.89 -29.77
N LEU A 19 15.65 17.67 -28.45
CA LEU A 19 14.81 18.31 -27.45
C LEU A 19 15.30 19.77 -27.26
N HIS A 20 15.42 20.50 -28.36
CA HIS A 20 15.50 21.95 -28.33
C HIS A 20 14.09 22.42 -28.03
N ALA A 21 13.76 22.53 -26.74
CA ALA A 21 12.57 23.21 -26.30
C ALA A 21 12.58 24.60 -26.95
N PRO A 22 11.65 24.90 -27.87
CA PRO A 22 11.59 26.22 -28.47
C PRO A 22 11.40 27.22 -27.33
N PRO A 23 12.04 28.40 -27.38
CA PRO A 23 11.87 29.42 -26.36
C PRO A 23 10.36 29.67 -26.17
N PRO A 24 9.89 29.87 -24.92
CA PRO A 24 8.47 29.85 -24.55
C PRO A 24 7.60 30.84 -25.35
N GLN A 25 8.21 31.85 -25.97
CA GLN A 25 7.53 32.81 -26.84
C GLN A 25 7.10 32.20 -28.19
N ILE A 26 7.92 31.33 -28.79
CA ILE A 26 7.61 30.67 -30.07
C ILE A 26 6.43 29.71 -29.89
N ALA A 27 6.31 29.07 -28.73
CA ALA A 27 5.18 28.17 -28.42
C ALA A 27 3.83 28.90 -28.32
N LEU A 28 3.82 30.15 -27.82
CA LEU A 28 2.60 30.96 -27.74
C LEU A 28 2.15 31.44 -29.12
N GLU A 29 3.10 31.85 -29.98
CA GLU A 29 2.84 32.25 -31.35
C GLU A 29 2.26 31.09 -32.17
N ASP A 30 2.80 29.87 -32.00
CA ASP A 30 2.25 28.67 -32.64
C ASP A 30 0.85 28.31 -32.13
N LEU A 31 0.59 28.46 -30.84
CA LEU A 31 -0.73 28.17 -30.27
C LEU A 31 -1.78 29.17 -30.74
N THR A 32 -1.44 30.47 -30.76
CA THR A 32 -2.34 31.51 -31.30
C THR A 32 -2.59 31.32 -32.79
N ARG A 33 -1.57 30.94 -33.57
CA ARG A 33 -1.71 30.57 -34.98
C ARG A 33 -2.68 29.40 -35.17
N ARG A 34 -2.54 28.32 -34.39
CA ARG A 34 -3.45 27.17 -34.45
C ARG A 34 -4.88 27.52 -34.05
N VAL A 35 -5.07 28.31 -33.00
CA VAL A 35 -6.40 28.77 -32.57
C VAL A 35 -7.05 29.59 -33.69
N ARG A 36 -6.28 30.45 -34.37
CA ARG A 36 -6.75 31.23 -35.52
C ARG A 36 -7.14 30.35 -36.70
N GLU A 37 -6.27 29.41 -37.10
CA GLU A 37 -6.58 28.44 -38.16
C GLU A 37 -7.83 27.60 -37.83
N THR A 38 -8.03 27.25 -36.56
CA THR A 38 -9.22 26.50 -36.12
C THR A 38 -10.47 27.38 -36.14
N SER A 39 -10.37 28.63 -35.69
CA SER A 39 -11.44 29.63 -35.77
C SER A 39 -11.87 29.86 -37.22
N ASP A 40 -10.91 30.05 -38.14
CA ASP A 40 -11.17 30.30 -39.55
C ASP A 40 -11.89 29.11 -40.19
N ARG A 41 -11.48 27.87 -39.85
CA ARG A 41 -12.18 26.65 -40.32
C ARG A 41 -13.62 26.58 -39.81
N ILE A 42 -13.86 26.94 -38.55
CA ILE A 42 -15.21 26.96 -37.97
C ILE A 42 -16.06 28.03 -38.64
N GLN A 43 -15.53 29.23 -38.84
CA GLN A 43 -16.23 30.31 -39.55
C GLN A 43 -16.57 29.90 -40.99
N LEU A 44 -15.62 29.27 -41.70
CA LEU A 44 -15.83 28.81 -43.06
C LEU A 44 -16.88 27.68 -43.10
N ALA A 45 -16.88 26.76 -42.13
CA ALA A 45 -17.91 25.73 -41.99
C ALA A 45 -19.30 26.29 -41.63
N LEU A 46 -19.36 27.43 -40.93
CA LEU A 46 -20.61 28.10 -40.55
C LEU A 46 -21.15 29.03 -41.64
N SER A 47 -20.32 29.45 -42.60
CA SER A 47 -20.73 30.33 -43.70
C SER A 47 -22.01 29.90 -44.44
N PRO A 48 -22.22 28.62 -44.85
CA PRO A 48 -23.46 28.22 -45.52
C PRO A 48 -24.69 28.30 -44.61
N PHE A 49 -24.52 28.15 -43.29
CA PHE A 49 -25.62 28.33 -42.34
C PHE A 49 -26.00 29.80 -42.18
N ALA A 50 -25.00 30.68 -42.10
CA ALA A 50 -25.22 32.12 -42.02
C ALA A 50 -25.99 32.63 -43.25
N GLU A 51 -25.66 32.16 -44.45
CA GLU A 51 -26.37 32.51 -45.68
C GLU A 51 -27.83 32.01 -45.68
N ARG A 52 -28.09 30.80 -45.20
CA ARG A 52 -29.46 30.25 -45.04
C ARG A 52 -30.29 31.04 -44.03
N VAL A 53 -29.67 31.43 -42.90
CA VAL A 53 -30.33 32.23 -41.87
C VAL A 53 -30.64 33.63 -42.41
N LYS A 54 -29.70 34.24 -43.14
CA LYS A 54 -29.89 35.55 -43.77
C LYS A 54 -31.04 35.53 -44.78
N THR A 55 -31.03 34.58 -45.71
CA THR A 55 -32.11 34.44 -46.72
C THR A 55 -33.47 34.17 -46.07
N PHE A 56 -33.53 33.38 -44.99
CA PHE A 56 -34.76 33.16 -44.22
C PHE A 56 -35.24 34.43 -43.50
N ALA A 57 -34.32 35.21 -42.92
CA ALA A 57 -34.63 36.46 -42.26
C ALA A 57 -35.18 37.52 -43.24
N GLU A 58 -34.63 37.58 -44.45
CA GLU A 58 -35.12 38.46 -45.53
C GLU A 58 -36.50 38.04 -46.02
N ALA A 59 -36.75 36.72 -46.14
CA ALA A 59 -38.05 36.21 -46.61
C ALA A 59 -39.18 36.39 -45.59
N ARG A 60 -38.90 36.28 -44.28
CA ARG A 60 -39.91 36.28 -43.21
C ARG A 60 -39.41 37.00 -41.94
N PRO A 61 -39.29 38.34 -41.96
CA PRO A 61 -38.64 39.09 -40.89
C PRO A 61 -39.33 38.95 -39.52
N VAL A 62 -40.67 38.86 -39.50
CA VAL A 62 -41.45 38.77 -38.23
C VAL A 62 -41.28 37.41 -37.54
N ILE A 63 -41.28 36.31 -38.31
CA ILE A 63 -41.12 34.97 -37.75
C ILE A 63 -39.67 34.79 -37.27
N PHE A 64 -38.72 35.36 -37.98
CA PHE A 64 -37.31 35.33 -37.61
C PHE A 64 -37.05 36.02 -36.26
N THR A 65 -37.56 37.24 -36.05
CA THR A 65 -37.37 37.95 -34.77
C THR A 65 -38.05 37.24 -33.61
N PHE A 66 -39.27 36.74 -33.80
CA PHE A 66 -39.97 35.94 -32.80
C PHE A 66 -39.18 34.67 -32.42
N THR A 67 -38.71 33.92 -33.41
CA THR A 67 -37.93 32.70 -33.19
C THR A 67 -36.59 33.00 -32.52
N SER A 68 -35.92 34.08 -32.92
CA SER A 68 -34.66 34.52 -32.32
C SER A 68 -34.83 34.87 -30.84
N ILE A 69 -35.85 35.66 -30.49
CA ILE A 69 -36.16 36.00 -29.10
C ILE A 69 -36.54 34.74 -28.31
N PHE A 70 -37.35 33.86 -28.90
CA PHE A 70 -37.73 32.59 -28.26
C PHE A 70 -36.50 31.72 -27.97
N ILE A 71 -35.59 31.56 -28.93
CA ILE A 71 -34.34 30.83 -28.75
C ILE A 71 -33.47 31.50 -27.69
N ALA A 72 -33.27 32.82 -27.76
CA ALA A 72 -32.47 33.56 -26.80
C ALA A 72 -33.01 33.43 -25.37
N LEU A 73 -34.33 33.56 -25.18
CA LEU A 73 -34.99 33.40 -23.88
C LEU A 73 -34.98 31.95 -23.39
N SER A 74 -35.07 30.97 -24.29
CA SER A 74 -34.96 29.53 -23.94
C SER A 74 -33.53 29.10 -23.58
N CYS A 75 -32.52 29.82 -24.08
CA CYS A 75 -31.12 29.53 -23.80
C CYS A 75 -30.76 29.85 -22.35
N ILE A 76 -31.35 30.89 -21.76
CA ILE A 76 -31.10 31.30 -20.37
C ILE A 76 -31.34 30.14 -19.38
N PRO A 77 -32.52 29.51 -19.31
CA PRO A 77 -32.75 28.39 -18.39
C PRO A 77 -31.89 27.17 -18.71
N ALA A 78 -31.58 26.91 -20.00
CA ALA A 78 -30.70 25.82 -20.38
C ALA A 78 -29.27 26.01 -19.84
N VAL A 79 -28.70 27.22 -20.02
CA VAL A 79 -27.36 27.57 -19.51
C VAL A 79 -27.35 27.59 -17.98
N CYS A 80 -28.36 28.16 -17.34
CA CYS A 80 -28.50 28.13 -15.87
C CYS A 80 -28.54 26.69 -15.34
N THR A 81 -29.29 25.80 -15.99
CA THR A 81 -29.35 24.38 -15.61
C THR A 81 -28.00 23.69 -15.80
N ALA A 82 -27.30 23.95 -16.91
CA ALA A 82 -25.99 23.38 -17.17
C ALA A 82 -24.96 23.82 -16.12
N ILE A 83 -24.90 25.12 -15.80
CA ILE A 83 -24.02 25.65 -14.74
C ILE A 83 -24.40 25.06 -13.39
N PHE A 84 -25.68 24.97 -13.07
CA PHE A 84 -26.15 24.37 -11.82
C PHE A 84 -25.70 22.91 -11.69
N VAL A 85 -25.88 22.08 -12.72
CA VAL A 85 -25.45 20.68 -12.73
C VAL A 85 -23.93 20.58 -12.58
N LEU A 86 -23.17 21.43 -13.28
CA LEU A 86 -21.71 21.47 -13.15
C LEU A 86 -21.28 21.84 -11.73
N CYS A 87 -21.87 22.89 -11.13
CA CYS A 87 -21.58 23.28 -9.75
C CYS A 87 -21.93 22.17 -8.75
N VAL A 88 -23.11 21.56 -8.88
CA VAL A 88 -23.56 20.47 -7.99
C VAL A 88 -22.65 19.25 -8.13
N SER A 89 -22.29 18.85 -9.35
CA SER A 89 -21.38 17.73 -9.58
C SER A 89 -19.98 17.99 -9.01
N ALA A 90 -19.45 19.22 -9.16
CA ALA A 90 -18.17 19.62 -8.57
C ALA A 90 -18.21 19.59 -7.04
N LEU A 91 -19.30 20.06 -6.43
CA LEU A 91 -19.51 20.00 -4.98
C LEU A 91 -19.56 18.56 -4.47
N PHE A 92 -20.36 17.69 -5.10
CA PHE A 92 -20.41 16.28 -4.70
C PHE A 92 -19.06 15.58 -4.85
N THR A 93 -18.34 15.85 -5.94
CA THR A 93 -16.99 15.30 -6.16
C THR A 93 -16.02 15.80 -5.10
N GLY A 94 -16.06 17.10 -4.77
CA GLY A 94 -15.24 17.69 -3.72
C GLY A 94 -15.50 17.07 -2.34
N ILE A 95 -16.78 16.91 -1.97
CA ILE A 95 -17.18 16.26 -0.71
C ILE A 95 -16.70 14.80 -0.68
N ALA A 96 -16.87 14.06 -1.78
CA ALA A 96 -16.43 12.67 -1.86
C ALA A 96 -14.91 12.52 -1.66
N ILE A 97 -14.11 13.37 -2.31
CA ILE A 97 -12.66 13.38 -2.15
C ILE A 97 -12.28 13.76 -0.71
N PHE A 98 -12.93 14.77 -0.13
CA PHE A 98 -12.68 15.20 1.24
C PHE A 98 -12.97 14.09 2.27
N LEU A 99 -14.11 13.41 2.14
CA LEU A 99 -14.47 12.29 3.00
C LEU A 99 -13.52 11.09 2.83
N LEU A 100 -13.09 10.81 1.60
CA LEU A 100 -12.08 9.79 1.33
C LEU A 100 -10.76 10.12 2.04
N CYS A 101 -10.29 11.36 1.94
CA CYS A 101 -9.08 11.80 2.65
C CYS A 101 -9.23 11.69 4.17
N LEU A 102 -10.37 12.14 4.73
CA LEU A 102 -10.65 12.00 6.16
C LEU A 102 -10.69 10.54 6.61
N SER A 103 -11.23 9.64 5.78
CA SER A 103 -11.26 8.20 6.06
C SER A 103 -9.86 7.60 6.12
N ILE A 104 -8.97 7.94 5.17
CA ILE A 104 -7.58 7.47 5.18
C ILE A 104 -6.84 7.99 6.42
N VAL A 105 -6.95 9.28 6.73
CA VAL A 105 -6.31 9.86 7.92
C VAL A 105 -6.87 9.24 9.20
N GLY A 106 -8.19 9.05 9.27
CA GLY A 106 -8.86 8.43 10.41
C GLY A 106 -8.43 6.98 10.63
N THR A 107 -8.33 6.18 9.57
CA THR A 107 -7.87 4.78 9.67
C THR A 107 -6.41 4.68 10.11
N ILE A 108 -5.52 5.53 9.59
CA ILE A 108 -4.11 5.57 10.01
C ILE A 108 -4.01 6.00 11.47
N GLY A 109 -4.73 7.06 11.87
CA GLY A 109 -4.75 7.54 13.25
C GLY A 109 -5.26 6.49 14.23
N LEU A 110 -6.36 5.81 13.88
CA LEU A 110 -6.92 4.72 14.68
C LEU A 110 -5.94 3.54 14.78
N ALA A 111 -5.32 3.14 13.66
CA ALA A 111 -4.33 2.08 13.65
C ALA A 111 -3.14 2.41 14.57
N MET A 112 -2.60 3.63 14.49
CA MET A 112 -1.51 4.09 15.36
C MET A 112 -1.93 4.11 16.84
N PHE A 113 -3.14 4.57 17.14
CA PHE A 113 -3.67 4.64 18.50
C PHE A 113 -3.78 3.26 19.17
N PHE A 114 -4.13 2.21 18.43
CA PHE A 114 -4.20 0.84 18.97
C PHE A 114 -2.89 0.07 18.86
N LEU A 115 -2.12 0.26 17.79
CA LEU A 115 -0.89 -0.50 17.54
C LEU A 115 0.21 -0.15 18.52
N ILE A 116 0.42 1.14 18.80
CA ILE A 116 1.48 1.60 19.72
C ILE A 116 1.32 0.99 21.13
N PRO A 117 0.16 1.10 21.82
CA PRO A 117 0.02 0.53 23.16
C PRO A 117 0.15 -1.00 23.16
N VAL A 118 -0.38 -1.68 22.14
CA VAL A 118 -0.22 -3.14 22.01
C VAL A 118 1.26 -3.51 21.87
N LEU A 119 2.02 -2.79 21.03
CA LEU A 119 3.46 -3.01 20.89
C LEU A 119 4.22 -2.74 22.19
N VAL A 120 3.86 -1.69 22.93
CA VAL A 120 4.48 -1.38 24.23
C VAL A 120 4.18 -2.48 25.26
N ILE A 121 2.95 -2.98 25.32
CA ILE A 121 2.58 -4.07 26.23
C ILE A 121 3.29 -5.37 25.84
N MET A 122 3.36 -5.71 24.55
CA MET A 122 4.07 -6.91 24.10
C MET A 122 5.58 -6.80 24.34
N ALA A 123 6.16 -5.62 24.13
CA ALA A 123 7.58 -5.37 24.41
C ALA A 123 7.88 -5.47 25.91
N SER A 124 7.00 -4.94 26.77
CA SER A 124 7.17 -5.03 28.22
C SER A 124 7.03 -6.48 28.72
N LEU A 125 6.03 -7.22 28.24
CA LEU A 125 5.87 -8.64 28.54
C LEU A 125 7.07 -9.47 28.08
N SER A 126 7.60 -9.19 26.89
CA SER A 126 8.81 -9.83 26.37
C SER A 126 10.02 -9.52 27.25
N ALA A 127 10.22 -8.25 27.63
CA ALA A 127 11.30 -7.83 28.52
C ALA A 127 11.19 -8.48 29.91
N MET A 128 9.97 -8.59 30.46
CA MET A 128 9.72 -9.30 31.72
C MET A 128 10.04 -10.79 31.59
N ALA A 129 9.61 -11.44 30.51
CA ALA A 129 9.90 -12.86 30.28
C ALA A 129 11.42 -13.12 30.15
N VAL A 130 12.13 -12.29 29.38
CA VAL A 130 13.60 -12.35 29.28
C VAL A 130 14.24 -12.09 30.65
N GLY A 131 13.74 -11.13 31.41
CA GLY A 131 14.20 -10.85 32.77
C GLY A 131 14.03 -12.03 33.72
N VAL A 132 12.89 -12.72 33.68
CA VAL A 132 12.63 -13.94 34.47
C VAL A 132 13.55 -15.07 34.05
N LEU A 133 13.74 -15.30 32.74
CA LEU A 133 14.66 -16.33 32.25
C LEU A 133 16.10 -16.03 32.66
N LEU A 134 16.53 -14.77 32.58
CA LEU A 134 17.83 -14.33 33.04
C LEU A 134 18.00 -14.53 34.55
N ALA A 135 16.99 -14.17 35.35
CA ALA A 135 17.01 -14.36 36.79
C ALA A 135 17.09 -15.85 37.16
N LEU A 136 16.33 -16.72 36.49
CA LEU A 136 16.38 -18.18 36.69
C LEU A 136 17.75 -18.75 36.30
N PHE A 137 18.32 -18.30 35.19
CA PHE A 137 19.66 -18.71 34.76
C PHE A 137 20.73 -18.31 35.78
N LEU A 138 20.68 -17.07 36.28
CA LEU A 138 21.59 -16.57 37.30
C LEU A 138 21.42 -17.32 38.62
N ALA A 139 20.18 -17.57 39.06
CA ALA A 139 19.89 -18.34 40.26
C ALA A 139 20.40 -19.79 40.16
N HIS A 140 20.20 -20.44 39.00
CA HIS A 140 20.72 -21.78 38.73
C HIS A 140 22.27 -21.80 38.77
N ARG A 141 22.92 -20.81 38.17
CA ARG A 141 24.38 -20.69 38.22
C ARG A 141 24.92 -20.43 39.62
N LEU A 142 24.24 -19.58 40.39
CA LEU A 142 24.58 -19.32 41.79
C LEU A 142 24.46 -20.60 42.62
N TYR A 143 23.39 -21.37 42.41
CA TYR A 143 23.20 -22.65 43.08
C TYR A 143 24.34 -23.64 42.81
N LEU A 144 24.83 -23.72 41.57
CA LEU A 144 25.97 -24.56 41.22
C LEU A 144 27.27 -24.15 41.93
N HIS A 145 27.55 -22.85 42.06
CA HIS A 145 28.75 -22.34 42.76
C HIS A 145 28.70 -22.60 44.27
N ILE A 146 27.54 -22.37 44.90
CA ILE A 146 27.37 -22.69 46.33
C ILE A 146 27.59 -24.19 46.56
N ARG A 147 27.07 -25.03 45.66
CA ARG A 147 27.22 -26.49 45.77
C ARG A 147 28.67 -26.94 45.62
N SER A 148 29.44 -26.39 44.67
CA SER A 148 30.85 -26.75 44.48
C SER A 148 31.72 -26.35 45.68
N ASP A 149 31.49 -25.17 46.26
CA ASP A 149 32.37 -24.64 47.31
C ASP A 149 32.06 -25.21 48.70
N CYS A 150 30.80 -25.56 48.95
CA CYS A 150 30.40 -26.28 50.17
C CYS A 150 30.98 -27.70 50.25
N GLU A 151 31.36 -28.32 49.11
CA GLU A 151 32.03 -29.63 49.10
C GLU A 151 33.44 -29.57 49.72
N TYR A 152 34.15 -28.45 49.52
CA TYR A 152 35.49 -28.23 50.08
C TYR A 152 35.49 -27.58 51.47
N THR A 153 34.52 -26.69 51.72
CA THR A 153 34.43 -25.93 52.98
C THR A 153 33.01 -25.97 53.55
N PRO A 154 32.66 -26.98 54.38
CA PRO A 154 31.33 -27.08 54.94
C PRO A 154 31.07 -25.92 55.93
N GLY A 155 29.93 -25.25 55.79
CA GLY A 155 29.50 -24.17 56.68
C GLY A 155 29.21 -22.85 55.96
N LEU A 156 28.93 -21.81 56.75
CA LEU A 156 28.52 -20.48 56.26
C LEU A 156 29.63 -19.77 55.47
N SER A 157 30.90 -20.06 55.80
CA SER A 157 32.07 -19.56 55.07
C SER A 157 32.14 -20.07 53.62
N GLY A 158 31.78 -21.34 53.38
CA GLY A 158 31.72 -21.90 52.02
C GLY A 158 30.60 -21.28 51.18
N VAL A 159 29.44 -21.00 51.78
CA VAL A 159 28.33 -20.32 51.11
C VAL A 159 28.70 -18.88 50.72
N LEU A 160 29.33 -18.13 51.63
CA LEU A 160 29.78 -16.77 51.34
C LEU A 160 30.87 -16.74 50.27
N SER A 161 31.82 -17.68 50.31
CA SER A 161 32.85 -17.85 49.28
C SER A 161 32.24 -18.12 47.90
N GLY A 162 31.26 -19.03 47.82
CA GLY A 162 30.57 -19.35 46.56
C GLY A 162 29.76 -18.19 46.00
N ILE A 163 29.09 -17.40 46.85
CA ILE A 163 28.40 -16.17 46.43
C ILE A 163 29.41 -15.15 45.88
N GLN A 164 30.52 -14.93 46.58
CA GLN A 164 31.55 -13.97 46.16
C GLN A 164 32.19 -14.38 44.83
N SER A 165 32.56 -15.65 44.68
CA SER A 165 33.10 -16.21 43.43
C SER A 165 32.10 -16.06 42.27
N TRP A 166 30.82 -16.34 42.50
CA TRP A 166 29.76 -16.14 41.49
C TRP A 166 29.59 -14.66 41.12
N VAL A 167 29.63 -13.74 42.09
CA VAL A 167 29.54 -12.28 41.84
C VAL A 167 30.71 -11.82 40.99
N ASP A 168 31.94 -12.22 41.33
CA ASP A 168 33.15 -11.85 40.60
C ASP A 168 33.12 -12.39 39.16
N GLU A 169 32.72 -13.66 38.96
CA GLU A 169 32.55 -14.25 37.64
C GLU A 169 31.47 -13.52 36.82
N THR A 170 30.32 -13.22 37.44
CA THR A 170 29.18 -12.60 36.78
C THR A 170 29.48 -11.14 36.40
N LEU A 171 30.09 -10.36 37.30
CA LEU A 171 30.54 -8.99 37.01
C LEU A 171 31.60 -8.95 35.91
N GLY A 172 32.52 -9.93 35.90
CA GLY A 172 33.52 -10.09 34.84
C GLY A 172 32.87 -10.36 33.46
N ARG A 173 31.78 -11.12 33.42
CA ARG A 173 31.03 -11.43 32.17
C ARG A 173 30.15 -10.29 31.68
N ILE A 174 29.58 -9.47 32.57
CA ILE A 174 28.74 -8.32 32.19
C ILE A 174 29.60 -7.13 31.72
N GLY A 175 30.92 -7.16 31.94
CA GLY A 175 31.84 -6.10 31.52
C GLY A 175 31.73 -4.82 32.36
N VAL A 176 30.91 -4.82 33.42
CA VAL A 176 30.74 -3.71 34.36
C VAL A 176 31.95 -3.59 35.30
N GLY A 177 32.75 -4.65 35.43
CA GLY A 177 33.98 -4.68 36.23
C GLY A 177 35.26 -4.42 35.45
N ALA A 178 35.20 -4.12 34.14
CA ALA A 178 36.38 -3.73 33.38
C ALA A 178 36.75 -2.24 33.63
N SER A 179 36.75 -1.79 34.89
CA SER A 179 37.57 -0.64 35.24
C SER A 179 39.01 -1.11 35.21
N GLU A 180 39.65 -0.98 34.06
CA GLU A 180 41.02 -0.49 34.02
C GLU A 180 42.01 -1.19 34.98
N TYR A 181 42.00 -2.52 34.99
CA TYR A 181 43.20 -3.31 35.23
C TYR A 181 43.64 -3.75 33.83
N GLY A 182 44.64 -3.13 33.20
CA GLY A 182 45.98 -3.04 33.77
C GLY A 182 46.43 -4.48 34.02
N PRO A 183 47.31 -5.07 33.20
CA PRO A 183 47.72 -6.46 33.37
C PRO A 183 48.44 -6.63 34.71
N HIS A 184 47.68 -6.85 35.79
CA HIS A 184 48.26 -7.37 37.02
C HIS A 184 48.35 -8.87 36.85
N PHE A 185 49.40 -9.25 36.13
CA PHE A 185 50.18 -10.44 36.40
C PHE A 185 50.34 -10.51 37.92
N ASP A 186 49.54 -11.34 38.59
CA ASP A 186 49.89 -11.79 39.91
C ASP A 186 50.82 -12.99 39.71
N GLY A 187 52.10 -12.76 40.01
CA GLY A 187 53.23 -13.65 39.79
C GLY A 187 53.23 -14.88 40.69
N ARG A 188 52.09 -15.55 40.83
CA ARG A 188 52.04 -16.96 41.22
C ARG A 188 51.76 -17.78 39.97
N SER A 189 52.85 -18.06 39.26
CA SER A 189 52.95 -19.26 38.46
C SER A 189 52.62 -20.44 39.37
N ILE A 190 51.36 -20.86 39.37
CA ILE A 190 51.07 -22.27 39.60
C ILE A 190 51.72 -22.93 38.39
N ASP A 191 52.93 -23.42 38.64
CA ASP A 191 53.61 -24.36 37.76
C ASP A 191 52.67 -25.55 37.58
N TYR A 192 51.82 -25.46 36.58
CA TYR A 192 51.34 -26.64 35.91
C TYR A 192 52.59 -27.27 35.32
N HIS A 193 53.22 -28.16 36.08
CA HIS A 193 54.09 -29.18 35.56
C HIS A 193 53.32 -29.89 34.45
N ARG A 194 53.46 -29.38 33.23
CA ARG A 194 53.17 -30.07 32.00
C ARG A 194 54.17 -31.21 31.97
N PRO A 195 53.73 -32.48 32.11
CA PRO A 195 54.62 -33.60 31.86
C PRO A 195 54.96 -33.51 30.37
N THR A 196 56.18 -33.08 30.08
CA THR A 196 56.81 -33.26 28.78
C THR A 196 56.91 -34.76 28.57
N HIS A 197 55.85 -35.37 28.02
CA HIS A 197 55.98 -36.65 27.36
C HIS A 197 56.92 -36.45 26.18
N THR A 198 58.15 -36.91 26.40
CA THR A 198 59.17 -37.12 25.39
C THR A 198 58.55 -37.92 24.26
N VAL A 199 58.48 -37.27 23.10
CA VAL A 199 58.17 -37.91 21.82
C VAL A 199 59.29 -38.92 21.56
N SER A 200 59.04 -40.16 21.96
CA SER A 200 59.81 -41.30 21.46
C SER A 200 59.37 -41.52 20.02
N LYS A 201 60.32 -41.21 19.15
CA LYS A 201 60.28 -41.39 17.72
C LYS A 201 60.50 -42.87 17.45
N ASP A 202 59.42 -43.64 17.39
CA ASP A 202 59.45 -45.00 16.87
C ASP A 202 58.67 -45.09 15.57
N GLU A 203 59.49 -45.28 14.55
CA GLU A 203 59.22 -45.77 13.21
C GLU A 203 58.62 -47.18 13.29
N HIS A 204 57.36 -47.37 12.86
CA HIS A 204 57.00 -48.61 12.19
C HIS A 204 55.65 -48.57 11.46
N ASP A 205 55.73 -49.08 10.24
CA ASP A 205 54.77 -49.90 9.52
C ASP A 205 53.44 -49.33 9.08
N GLY A 206 53.32 -49.33 7.74
CA GLY A 206 52.10 -49.13 7.02
C GLY A 206 51.06 -50.18 7.37
N ARG A 207 49.86 -49.69 7.62
CA ARG A 207 48.62 -50.42 7.36
C ARG A 207 47.60 -49.42 6.85
N GLU A 208 47.30 -49.56 5.56
CA GLU A 208 46.18 -48.92 4.91
C GLU A 208 44.89 -49.23 5.67
N LEU A 209 44.18 -48.18 6.08
CA LEU A 209 42.79 -48.25 6.54
C LEU A 209 42.00 -47.08 5.92
N PRO A 210 40.69 -47.29 5.68
CA PRO A 210 40.01 -46.73 4.53
C PRO A 210 39.67 -45.25 4.72
N ARG A 211 39.96 -44.53 3.64
CA ARG A 211 39.60 -43.14 3.35
C ARG A 211 38.09 -42.93 3.56
N ARG A 212 37.68 -42.52 4.76
CA ARG A 212 36.33 -42.05 5.06
C ARG A 212 36.13 -40.73 4.33
N ARG A 213 35.44 -40.78 3.19
CA ARG A 213 34.98 -39.61 2.43
C ARG A 213 34.13 -38.74 3.35
N GLU A 214 34.70 -37.64 3.80
CA GLU A 214 33.92 -36.49 4.25
C GLU A 214 33.29 -35.85 3.00
N HIS A 215 32.00 -36.09 2.84
CA HIS A 215 31.18 -35.32 1.93
C HIS A 215 30.99 -33.94 2.56
N THR A 216 31.87 -33.01 2.22
CA THR A 216 31.60 -31.57 2.34
C THR A 216 30.44 -31.26 1.39
N PRO A 217 29.27 -30.83 1.87
CA PRO A 217 28.26 -30.32 0.97
C PRO A 217 28.78 -28.97 0.50
N THR A 218 29.28 -28.92 -0.74
CA THR A 218 29.51 -27.68 -1.45
C THR A 218 28.16 -27.01 -1.57
N GLN A 219 27.87 -26.09 -0.64
CA GLN A 219 26.71 -25.25 -0.66
C GLN A 219 26.90 -24.34 -1.88
N LYS A 220 26.32 -24.77 -3.00
CA LYS A 220 26.31 -24.05 -4.26
C LYS A 220 25.54 -22.77 -3.99
N THR A 221 26.25 -21.67 -3.77
CA THR A 221 25.68 -20.33 -3.66
C THR A 221 24.81 -20.13 -4.90
N PRO A 222 23.48 -19.94 -4.74
CA PRO A 222 22.63 -19.66 -5.88
C PRO A 222 23.13 -18.38 -6.53
N ASP A 223 23.45 -18.47 -7.81
CA ASP A 223 23.85 -17.33 -8.62
C ASP A 223 22.69 -16.34 -8.65
N LEU A 224 22.80 -15.28 -7.83
CA LEU A 224 21.80 -14.24 -7.62
C LEU A 224 21.51 -13.44 -8.90
N SER A 225 22.26 -13.66 -9.98
CA SER A 225 22.01 -13.04 -11.28
C SER A 225 20.83 -13.64 -12.05
N GLN A 226 20.33 -14.84 -11.68
CA GLN A 226 19.18 -15.48 -12.33
C GLN A 226 17.85 -15.36 -11.58
N ALA A 227 17.85 -14.74 -10.39
CA ALA A 227 16.64 -14.57 -9.58
C ALA A 227 15.50 -13.75 -10.23
N PRO A 228 15.74 -12.71 -11.06
CA PRO A 228 14.63 -11.90 -11.58
C PRO A 228 13.84 -12.58 -12.71
N GLU A 229 14.41 -13.54 -13.45
CA GLU A 229 13.69 -14.23 -14.53
C GLU A 229 12.76 -15.32 -14.00
N ALA A 230 13.17 -16.08 -12.99
CA ALA A 230 12.36 -17.14 -12.40
C ALA A 230 11.06 -16.62 -11.74
N TRP A 231 11.08 -15.41 -11.19
CA TRP A 231 9.89 -14.79 -10.59
C TRP A 231 8.87 -14.33 -11.63
N HIS A 232 9.33 -13.90 -12.81
CA HIS A 232 8.45 -13.44 -13.88
C HIS A 232 7.67 -14.60 -14.53
N ASP A 233 8.29 -15.77 -14.68
CA ASP A 233 7.62 -16.94 -15.27
C ASP A 233 6.59 -17.57 -14.32
N GLU A 234 6.84 -17.60 -13.01
CA GLU A 234 5.89 -18.15 -12.06
C GLU A 234 4.59 -17.30 -11.98
N ASN A 235 4.72 -15.97 -12.01
CA ASN A 235 3.55 -15.09 -11.96
C ASN A 235 2.79 -15.01 -13.29
N ARG A 236 3.42 -15.32 -14.42
CA ARG A 236 2.74 -15.34 -15.73
C ARG A 236 1.70 -16.46 -15.82
N SER A 237 1.92 -17.57 -15.11
CA SER A 237 0.99 -18.70 -15.06
C SER A 237 -0.26 -18.46 -14.19
N LYS A 238 -0.17 -17.55 -13.19
CA LYS A 238 -1.26 -17.23 -12.26
C LYS A 238 -2.23 -16.16 -12.78
N VAL A 239 -1.88 -15.45 -13.86
CA VAL A 239 -2.75 -14.46 -14.53
C VAL A 239 -3.39 -15.06 -15.80
N SER A 240 -3.83 -16.31 -15.72
CA SER A 240 -4.76 -16.83 -16.72
C SER A 240 -6.16 -16.35 -16.33
N PRO A 241 -6.82 -15.47 -17.11
CA PRO A 241 -8.15 -15.00 -16.79
C PRO A 241 -9.11 -16.18 -16.79
N ALA A 242 -9.76 -16.41 -15.65
CA ALA A 242 -10.82 -17.39 -15.53
C ALA A 242 -11.86 -17.16 -16.66
N PRO A 243 -12.30 -18.21 -17.37
CA PRO A 243 -13.28 -18.07 -18.43
C PRO A 243 -14.54 -17.45 -17.82
N MET A 244 -14.90 -16.25 -18.30
CA MET A 244 -16.13 -15.58 -17.87
C MET A 244 -17.31 -16.53 -18.07
N ALA A 245 -17.88 -16.97 -16.95
CA ALA A 245 -19.13 -17.67 -16.93
C ALA A 245 -20.17 -16.76 -17.60
N LYS A 246 -20.73 -17.24 -18.73
CA LYS A 246 -21.88 -16.64 -19.38
C LYS A 246 -22.98 -16.49 -18.33
N GLN A 247 -23.21 -15.25 -17.91
CA GLN A 247 -24.35 -14.90 -17.08
C GLN A 247 -25.59 -15.06 -17.95
N GLU A 248 -26.32 -16.16 -17.72
CA GLU A 248 -27.58 -16.47 -18.37
C GLU A 248 -28.60 -15.40 -17.95
N VAL A 249 -28.86 -14.45 -18.85
CA VAL A 249 -29.87 -13.41 -18.70
C VAL A 249 -31.23 -14.10 -18.75
N LYS A 250 -31.79 -14.35 -17.57
CA LYS A 250 -33.17 -14.81 -17.39
C LYS A 250 -34.10 -13.67 -17.82
N HIS A 251 -34.61 -13.75 -19.04
CA HIS A 251 -35.68 -12.89 -19.52
C HIS A 251 -36.94 -13.12 -18.67
N GLU A 252 -37.30 -12.12 -17.87
CA GLU A 252 -38.65 -11.97 -17.31
C GLU A 252 -39.59 -11.48 -18.42
N PRO A 253 -40.76 -12.11 -18.64
CA PRO A 253 -41.71 -11.67 -19.64
C PRO A 253 -42.44 -10.40 -19.20
N GLU A 254 -42.38 -9.41 -20.08
CA GLU A 254 -43.12 -8.15 -20.05
C GLU A 254 -44.63 -8.45 -20.09
N VAL A 255 -45.31 -8.21 -18.96
CA VAL A 255 -46.78 -8.26 -18.88
C VAL A 255 -47.31 -7.00 -19.55
N HIS A 256 -47.69 -7.18 -20.80
CA HIS A 256 -48.42 -6.23 -21.62
C HIS A 256 -49.90 -6.35 -21.24
N ASP A 257 -50.42 -5.47 -20.38
CA ASP A 257 -51.86 -5.39 -20.13
C ASP A 257 -52.39 -3.94 -20.15
N MET A 258 -53.17 -3.70 -21.20
CA MET A 258 -54.46 -2.99 -21.20
C MET A 258 -54.55 -1.63 -20.48
N PHE A 259 -54.24 -0.55 -21.20
CA PHE A 259 -54.98 0.71 -21.01
C PHE A 259 -56.04 0.84 -22.11
N SER A 260 -57.29 0.64 -21.70
CA SER A 260 -58.49 1.00 -22.47
C SER A 260 -58.79 2.50 -22.29
N PRO A 261 -59.30 3.19 -23.32
CA PRO A 261 -59.70 4.59 -23.20
C PRO A 261 -61.10 4.69 -22.58
N VAL A 262 -61.22 5.31 -21.40
CA VAL A 262 -62.53 5.71 -20.86
C VAL A 262 -62.73 7.19 -21.14
N SER A 263 -63.58 7.46 -22.13
CA SER A 263 -64.30 8.71 -22.31
C SER A 263 -65.52 8.73 -21.38
N GLY A 264 -65.69 9.80 -20.59
CA GLY A 264 -66.84 9.94 -19.69
C GLY A 264 -66.80 11.22 -18.85
N THR A 265 -67.53 12.21 -19.34
CA THR A 265 -67.86 13.57 -18.87
C THR A 265 -68.16 13.82 -17.36
N PRO A 266 -68.21 15.11 -16.93
CA PRO A 266 -68.04 15.58 -15.56
C PRO A 266 -69.35 15.68 -14.77
N SER A 267 -69.28 15.60 -13.44
CA SER A 267 -70.25 16.14 -12.47
C SER A 267 -69.74 15.89 -11.05
N GLY A 268 -69.77 16.89 -10.17
CA GLY A 268 -69.69 16.62 -8.73
C GLY A 268 -69.00 17.67 -7.87
N LEU A 269 -69.70 18.78 -7.62
CA LEU A 269 -69.52 19.60 -6.43
C LEU A 269 -69.66 18.73 -5.15
N ARG A 270 -68.67 18.77 -4.23
CA ARG A 270 -68.87 18.56 -2.78
C ARG A 270 -67.58 18.92 -2.02
N SER A 271 -67.56 20.06 -1.31
CA SER A 271 -67.66 20.14 0.16
C SER A 271 -66.48 19.46 0.89
N ARG A 272 -65.49 20.21 1.39
CA ARG A 272 -65.49 20.89 2.72
C ARG A 272 -65.52 19.91 3.91
N SER A 273 -64.35 19.64 4.49
CA SER A 273 -64.04 19.40 5.92
C SER A 273 -62.52 19.24 6.01
N SER A 274 -61.72 20.16 6.58
CA SER A 274 -61.60 20.48 8.01
C SER A 274 -61.42 19.24 8.89
N GLN A 275 -60.15 18.86 9.14
CA GLN A 275 -59.62 18.07 10.26
C GLN A 275 -58.16 17.74 9.91
N GLY A 276 -57.16 17.89 10.76
CA GLY A 276 -57.08 18.36 12.13
C GLY A 276 -55.59 18.53 12.42
N TYR A 277 -55.27 19.59 13.16
CA TYR A 277 -54.07 19.64 13.98
C TYR A 277 -54.18 18.51 14.99
N ASP A 278 -53.17 17.65 15.08
CA ASP A 278 -52.87 16.94 16.32
C ASP A 278 -51.37 17.12 16.56
N ASP A 279 -51.11 18.05 17.48
CA ASP A 279 -49.90 18.17 18.26
C ASP A 279 -49.75 16.90 19.11
N GLU A 280 -48.62 16.19 18.99
CA GLU A 280 -48.20 15.23 20.02
C GLU A 280 -46.84 15.65 20.58
N TRP A 281 -46.94 16.50 21.59
CA TRP A 281 -46.28 16.43 22.90
C TRP A 281 -45.21 15.32 23.05
N VAL A 282 -43.96 15.70 23.31
CA VAL A 282 -43.36 15.73 24.65
C VAL A 282 -43.28 14.36 25.32
N THR A 283 -42.07 13.81 25.34
CA THR A 283 -41.43 13.22 26.53
C THR A 283 -39.97 13.66 26.45
N GLU A 284 -39.53 14.71 27.16
CA GLU A 284 -39.28 14.72 28.60
C GLU A 284 -38.30 13.60 29.00
N GLU A 285 -37.02 13.97 29.04
CA GLU A 285 -36.21 14.00 30.26
C GLU A 285 -35.86 12.67 30.99
N VAL A 286 -34.70 12.73 31.67
CA VAL A 286 -34.26 11.88 32.78
C VAL A 286 -33.31 10.71 32.46
N ALA A 287 -32.02 11.04 32.60
CA ALA A 287 -30.99 10.30 33.33
C ALA A 287 -30.57 8.89 32.86
N ARG A 288 -29.35 8.84 32.30
CA ARG A 288 -28.23 8.05 32.82
C ARG A 288 -26.90 8.63 32.37
#